data_AF-A0AAD7EX88-F1
#
_entry.id   AF-A0AAD7EX88-F1
#
_cell.length_a   1.000
_cell.length_b   1.000
_cell.length_c   1.000
_cell.angle_alpha   90.00
_cell.angle_beta   90.00
_cell.angle_gamma   90.00
#
_symmetry.space_group_name_H-M   'P 1'
#
loop_
_entity.id
_entity.type
_entity.pdbx_description
1 polymer ?
#
loop_
_entity_poly.entity_id
_entity_poly.type
_entity_poly.pdbx_seq_one_letter_code
_entity_poly.pdbx_strand_id
1 'polypeptide(L)'
;MTKSWFLQLPSELILACLESLPFDDLDSCLKCGNRRLADIIHGSVFIQYRHEQKRAGVEETPLASNLAVADRLGYLKDREANWLSFAPRSTHTLPIHFETTGLYDLTSDIYFVGDTADPTSRTCTRIKYICTTPGPESWHTIDVGKPILDFGTALEEHDLIAIITCTPHNDNPRMASVDVSLFKLSTGVPHPLAAHPTLHVHDVEVARGRPGLSIEIVGSTLALSMIYWQFGLRDMDVLYLYDWITGIAKTDSLPVFSTGLVFVTEDILVVPNPIDETLDVLHILQDAEARFLHSFHLPELAPLNSIFTFQCRRSPNPRVSMLRPSSATFLPLPSDTILLFSLHVGNQDGSSDQFFVVHLDRFSAVINLDSDREDLDVEWAEWGPQCTRWLATAELSTHYITTTAGQRMVTIPHDAPQHPAPIRILDFNSATIEAQRARGAVDGPHAAVRVVETSTQSLAAFAELIVSEVPYVEITSKQHFDYGAVLINDANVIGARFGDRTVASLEVLHFG
;
A
#
# COMPACT_ATOMS: atom_id res chain seq x y z
N MET A 1 32.53 -13.36 41.15
CA MET A 1 31.32 -13.89 40.47
C MET A 1 30.12 -13.16 41.02
N THR A 2 29.58 -12.20 40.27
CA THR A 2 28.31 -11.54 40.59
C THR A 2 27.20 -12.57 40.42
N LYS A 3 26.52 -12.95 41.52
CA LYS A 3 25.31 -13.78 41.44
C LYS A 3 24.26 -12.97 40.69
N SER A 4 23.71 -13.51 39.60
CA SER A 4 22.51 -12.93 38.98
C SER A 4 21.32 -13.23 39.87
N TRP A 5 20.81 -12.18 40.55
CA TRP A 5 19.63 -12.27 41.43
C TRP A 5 18.34 -12.48 40.63
N PHE A 6 18.30 -11.98 39.39
CA PHE A 6 17.18 -12.16 38.48
C PHE A 6 16.89 -13.65 38.20
N LEU A 7 17.93 -14.43 37.91
CA LEU A 7 17.81 -15.86 37.65
C LEU A 7 17.47 -16.70 38.88
N GLN A 8 17.29 -16.08 40.06
CA GLN A 8 16.83 -16.76 41.28
C GLN A 8 15.32 -16.56 41.51
N LEU A 9 14.68 -15.69 40.75
CA LEU A 9 13.24 -15.50 40.82
C LEU A 9 12.49 -16.77 40.39
N PRO A 10 11.25 -16.99 40.87
CA PRO A 10 10.30 -17.94 40.28
C PRO A 10 10.12 -17.72 38.77
N SER A 11 9.87 -18.80 38.03
CA SER A 11 9.77 -18.73 36.57
C SER A 11 8.63 -17.82 36.09
N GLU A 12 7.56 -17.71 36.87
CA GLU A 12 6.41 -16.83 36.61
C GLU A 12 6.79 -15.35 36.68
N LEU A 13 7.67 -14.98 37.63
CA LEU A 13 8.15 -13.60 37.76
C LEU A 13 9.18 -13.26 36.68
N ILE A 14 10.05 -14.20 36.33
CA ILE A 14 10.95 -14.04 35.18
C ILE A 14 10.12 -13.86 33.90
N LEU A 15 9.10 -14.70 33.71
CA LEU A 15 8.19 -14.62 32.56
C LEU A 15 7.49 -13.26 32.48
N ALA A 16 6.91 -12.77 33.56
CA ALA A 16 6.26 -11.45 33.59
C ALA A 16 7.22 -10.31 33.22
N CYS A 17 8.49 -10.39 33.64
CA CYS A 17 9.52 -9.43 33.22
C CYS A 17 9.81 -9.55 31.72
N LEU A 18 10.00 -10.77 31.21
CA LEU A 18 10.27 -11.03 29.79
C LEU A 18 9.11 -10.57 28.90
N GLU A 19 7.86 -10.76 29.32
CA GLU A 19 6.67 -10.31 28.59
C GLU A 19 6.59 -8.79 28.42
N SER A 20 7.29 -8.04 29.26
CA SER A 20 7.35 -6.57 29.19
C SER A 20 8.51 -6.06 28.34
N LEU A 21 9.41 -6.94 27.88
CA LEU A 21 10.58 -6.54 27.10
C LEU A 21 10.23 -6.28 25.63
N PRO A 22 10.91 -5.30 24.98
CA PRO A 22 11.01 -5.24 23.54
C PRO A 22 11.55 -6.55 22.96
N PHE A 23 11.24 -6.78 21.69
CA PHE A 23 11.59 -8.04 21.06
C PHE A 23 13.11 -8.23 20.90
N ASP A 24 13.83 -7.17 20.56
CA ASP A 24 15.29 -7.20 20.43
C ASP A 24 15.99 -7.59 21.74
N ASP A 25 15.37 -7.24 22.88
CA ASP A 25 15.84 -7.61 24.21
C ASP A 25 15.53 -9.08 24.52
N LEU A 26 14.38 -9.61 24.10
CA LEU A 26 14.08 -11.05 24.18
C LEU A 26 15.06 -11.88 23.36
N ASP A 27 15.37 -11.43 22.16
CA ASP A 27 16.32 -12.06 21.26
C ASP A 27 17.75 -12.04 21.85
N SER A 28 18.11 -10.91 22.49
CA SER A 28 19.34 -10.77 23.27
C SER A 28 19.36 -11.73 24.48
N CYS A 29 18.22 -11.94 25.14
CA CYS A 29 18.09 -12.92 26.22
C CYS A 29 18.30 -14.36 25.73
N LEU A 30 17.90 -14.71 24.51
CA LEU A 30 18.22 -16.01 23.91
C LEU A 30 19.71 -16.11 23.56
N LYS A 31 20.30 -15.05 23.00
CA LYS A 31 21.71 -14.99 22.60
C LYS A 31 22.70 -15.03 23.76
N CYS A 32 22.27 -14.68 24.99
CA CYS A 32 23.14 -14.75 26.17
C CYS A 32 23.55 -16.19 26.58
N GLY A 33 22.95 -17.22 25.97
CA GLY A 33 23.30 -18.62 26.20
C GLY A 33 22.84 -19.19 27.55
N ASN A 34 21.91 -18.50 28.24
CA ASN A 34 21.38 -18.97 29.52
C ASN A 34 20.26 -20.01 29.29
N ARG A 35 20.50 -21.26 29.69
CA ARG A 35 19.52 -22.34 29.53
C ARG A 35 18.19 -22.10 30.23
N ARG A 36 18.20 -21.55 31.46
CA ARG A 36 16.95 -21.30 32.20
C ARG A 36 16.10 -20.24 31.51
N LEU A 37 16.70 -19.17 31.01
CA LEU A 37 15.98 -18.16 30.23
C LEU A 37 15.46 -18.74 28.92
N ALA A 38 16.30 -19.51 28.20
CA ALA A 38 15.88 -20.19 26.98
C ALA A 38 14.70 -21.14 27.25
N ASP A 39 14.73 -21.93 28.31
CA ASP A 39 13.65 -22.85 28.69
C ASP A 39 12.35 -22.10 29.03
N ILE A 40 12.43 -20.95 29.72
CA ILE A 40 11.25 -20.13 30.04
C ILE A 40 10.68 -19.47 28.77
N ILE A 41 11.54 -18.91 27.91
CA ILE A 41 11.15 -18.27 26.65
C ILE A 41 10.53 -19.28 25.70
N HIS A 42 11.19 -20.42 25.47
CA HIS A 42 10.67 -21.50 24.63
C HIS A 42 9.49 -22.23 25.27
N GLY A 43 9.36 -22.23 26.60
CA GLY A 43 8.21 -22.82 27.29
C GLY A 43 6.94 -21.96 27.24
N SER A 44 7.07 -20.64 27.02
CA SER A 44 5.94 -19.73 26.98
C SER A 44 5.31 -19.65 25.60
N VAL A 45 4.07 -20.13 25.48
CA VAL A 45 3.26 -20.01 24.26
C VAL A 45 3.02 -18.53 23.90
N PHE A 46 2.91 -17.66 24.90
CA PHE A 46 2.70 -16.23 24.67
C PHE A 46 3.93 -15.53 24.11
N ILE A 47 5.13 -15.83 24.65
CA ILE A 47 6.37 -15.28 24.07
C ILE A 47 6.58 -15.82 22.65
N GLN A 48 6.35 -17.12 22.42
CA GLN A 48 6.39 -17.69 21.08
C GLN A 48 5.41 -17.01 20.11
N TYR A 49 4.19 -16.73 20.57
CA TYR A 49 3.19 -16.02 19.78
C TYR A 49 3.66 -14.62 19.38
N ARG A 50 4.10 -13.82 20.36
CA ARG A 50 4.65 -12.48 20.08
C ARG A 50 5.85 -12.53 19.15
N HIS A 51 6.67 -13.57 19.26
CA HIS A 51 7.80 -13.82 18.38
C HIS A 51 7.39 -14.06 16.94
N GLU A 52 6.44 -14.97 16.69
CA GLU A 52 5.92 -15.18 15.34
C GLU A 52 5.21 -13.93 14.79
N GLN A 53 4.47 -13.21 15.64
CA GLN A 53 3.77 -11.98 15.26
C GLN A 53 4.75 -10.90 14.77
N LYS A 54 5.83 -10.65 15.52
CA LYS A 54 6.87 -9.69 15.13
C LYS A 54 7.59 -10.15 13.86
N ARG A 55 7.92 -11.44 13.75
CA ARG A 55 8.57 -12.00 12.55
C ARG A 55 7.70 -11.88 11.32
N ALA A 56 6.39 -12.06 11.44
CA ALA A 56 5.45 -11.92 10.33
C ALA A 56 5.15 -10.45 9.98
N GLY A 57 5.58 -9.49 10.80
CA GLY A 57 5.32 -8.07 10.57
C GLY A 57 3.84 -7.70 10.70
N VAL A 58 3.11 -8.35 11.61
CA VAL A 58 1.65 -8.16 11.76
C VAL A 58 1.22 -7.73 13.16
N GLU A 59 0.06 -7.11 13.26
CA GLU A 59 -0.68 -6.86 14.49
C GLU A 59 -1.97 -7.69 14.56
N GLU A 60 -2.41 -7.98 15.78
CA GLU A 60 -3.66 -8.70 16.01
C GLU A 60 -4.86 -7.76 15.94
N THR A 61 -5.92 -8.19 15.28
CA THR A 61 -7.19 -7.44 15.28
C THR A 61 -8.03 -7.82 16.50
N PRO A 62 -9.07 -7.03 16.85
CA PRO A 62 -10.01 -7.40 17.89
C PRO A 62 -10.71 -8.76 17.68
N LEU A 63 -10.67 -9.34 16.48
CA LEU A 63 -11.18 -10.70 16.25
C LEU A 63 -10.31 -11.76 16.93
N ALA A 64 -8.99 -11.56 16.98
CA ALA A 64 -8.04 -12.49 17.57
C ALA A 64 -8.21 -12.61 19.09
N SER A 65 -8.74 -11.57 19.77
CA SER A 65 -8.89 -11.58 21.23
C SER A 65 -9.84 -12.67 21.75
N ASN A 66 -10.71 -13.20 20.89
CA ASN A 66 -11.63 -14.29 21.21
C ASN A 66 -10.97 -15.68 21.19
N LEU A 67 -9.73 -15.79 20.71
CA LEU A 67 -9.00 -17.05 20.59
C LEU A 67 -8.01 -17.23 21.75
N ALA A 68 -7.74 -18.48 22.14
CA ALA A 68 -6.65 -18.75 23.06
C ALA A 68 -5.31 -18.46 22.36
N VAL A 69 -4.28 -18.03 23.11
CA VAL A 69 -2.97 -17.66 22.55
C VAL A 69 -2.34 -18.79 21.74
N ALA A 70 -2.56 -20.04 22.15
CA ALA A 70 -2.12 -21.22 21.41
C ALA A 70 -2.78 -21.33 20.03
N ASP A 71 -4.08 -21.04 19.93
CA ASP A 71 -4.82 -21.06 18.67
C ASP A 71 -4.38 -19.91 17.76
N ARG A 72 -4.15 -18.72 18.33
CA ARG A 72 -3.60 -17.56 17.58
C ARG A 72 -2.24 -17.88 16.97
N LEU A 73 -1.35 -18.49 17.77
CA LEU A 73 -0.04 -18.95 17.30
C LEU A 73 -0.16 -19.99 16.19
N GLY A 74 -1.06 -20.97 16.34
CA GLY A 74 -1.35 -21.96 15.30
C GLY A 74 -1.81 -21.29 14.01
N TYR A 75 -2.81 -20.42 14.09
CA TYR A 75 -3.36 -19.70 12.93
C TYR A 75 -2.31 -18.84 12.22
N LEU A 76 -1.46 -18.12 12.97
CA LEU A 76 -0.41 -17.30 12.38
C LEU A 76 0.63 -18.15 11.65
N LYS A 77 1.08 -19.25 12.27
CA LYS A 77 2.03 -20.18 11.63
C LYS A 77 1.46 -20.80 10.36
N ASP A 78 0.20 -21.21 10.41
CA ASP A 78 -0.50 -21.78 9.25
C ASP A 78 -0.62 -20.75 8.13
N ARG A 79 -1.01 -19.52 8.45
CA ARG A 79 -1.08 -18.40 7.51
C ARG A 79 0.27 -18.17 6.81
N GLU A 80 1.35 -18.00 7.57
CA GLU A 80 2.67 -17.75 6.99
C GLU A 80 3.17 -18.94 6.15
N ALA A 81 2.87 -20.18 6.58
CA ALA A 81 3.17 -21.37 5.81
C ALA A 81 2.41 -21.42 4.48
N ASN A 82 1.14 -21.01 4.45
CA ASN A 82 0.32 -20.98 3.24
C ASN A 82 0.85 -19.95 2.22
N TRP A 83 1.22 -18.75 2.67
CA TRP A 83 1.85 -17.73 1.82
C TRP A 83 3.15 -18.25 1.21
N LEU A 84 4.05 -18.81 2.04
CA LEU A 84 5.34 -19.34 1.60
C LEU A 84 5.25 -20.52 0.63
N SER A 85 4.20 -21.34 0.77
CA SER A 85 4.01 -22.52 -0.06
C SER A 85 3.09 -22.30 -1.26
N PHE A 86 2.51 -21.09 -1.41
CA PHE A 86 1.44 -20.79 -2.35
C PHE A 86 0.28 -21.80 -2.24
N ALA A 87 -0.19 -22.04 -1.01
CA ALA A 87 -1.27 -22.99 -0.72
C ALA A 87 -2.50 -22.25 -0.15
N PRO A 88 -3.37 -21.66 -0.99
CA PRO A 88 -4.58 -21.01 -0.52
C PRO A 88 -5.48 -22.03 0.20
N ARG A 89 -6.08 -21.62 1.31
CA ARG A 89 -7.03 -22.41 2.11
C ARG A 89 -8.38 -22.57 1.42
N SER A 90 -8.76 -21.58 0.61
CA SER A 90 -9.97 -21.62 -0.20
C SER A 90 -9.82 -20.75 -1.44
N THR A 91 -10.64 -21.07 -2.45
CA THR A 91 -10.79 -20.29 -3.66
C THR A 91 -12.27 -20.09 -3.94
N HIS A 92 -12.65 -18.87 -4.31
CA HIS A 92 -14.01 -18.56 -4.76
C HIS A 92 -13.98 -17.48 -5.85
N THR A 93 -15.08 -17.33 -6.57
CA THR A 93 -15.18 -16.41 -7.70
C THR A 93 -16.31 -15.42 -7.45
N LEU A 94 -16.01 -14.12 -7.52
CA LEU A 94 -16.98 -13.05 -7.44
C LEU A 94 -17.36 -12.60 -8.86
N PRO A 95 -18.55 -12.94 -9.36
CA PRO A 95 -18.97 -12.51 -10.68
C PRO A 95 -19.38 -11.02 -10.68
N ILE A 96 -19.07 -10.33 -11.77
CA ILE A 96 -19.48 -8.94 -11.99
C ILE A 96 -20.54 -8.91 -13.10
N HIS A 97 -21.78 -8.64 -12.71
CA HIS A 97 -22.96 -8.63 -13.62
C HIS A 97 -23.43 -7.22 -13.96
N PHE A 98 -22.53 -6.25 -13.91
CA PHE A 98 -22.80 -4.84 -14.20
C PHE A 98 -21.61 -4.22 -14.97
N GLU A 99 -21.84 -3.07 -15.58
CA GLU A 99 -20.82 -2.39 -16.37
C GLU A 99 -19.91 -1.58 -15.45
N THR A 100 -18.67 -2.04 -15.28
CA THR A 100 -17.68 -1.31 -14.50
C THR A 100 -17.11 -0.14 -15.29
N THR A 101 -16.54 0.81 -14.57
CA THR A 101 -15.67 1.83 -15.14
C THR A 101 -14.21 1.49 -14.84
N GLY A 102 -13.28 2.36 -15.25
CA GLY A 102 -11.86 2.20 -14.91
C GLY A 102 -11.51 2.57 -13.46
N LEU A 103 -12.46 3.07 -12.67
CA LEU A 103 -12.23 3.36 -11.25
C LEU A 103 -12.33 2.09 -10.42
N TYR A 104 -11.32 1.83 -9.60
CA TYR A 104 -11.30 0.71 -8.68
C TYR A 104 -10.36 1.04 -7.51
N ASP A 105 -10.50 0.29 -6.41
CA ASP A 105 -9.49 0.23 -5.35
C ASP A 105 -9.63 -1.10 -4.59
N LEU A 106 -8.58 -1.50 -3.89
CA LEU A 106 -8.59 -2.61 -2.95
C LEU A 106 -7.97 -2.12 -1.66
N THR A 107 -8.80 -1.93 -0.64
CA THR A 107 -8.37 -1.46 0.68
C THR A 107 -8.92 -2.40 1.74
N SER A 108 -8.02 -2.91 2.60
CA SER A 108 -8.31 -3.96 3.57
C SER A 108 -8.96 -5.17 2.86
N ASP A 109 -10.06 -5.70 3.39
CA ASP A 109 -10.81 -6.81 2.83
C ASP A 109 -11.83 -6.42 1.73
N ILE A 110 -11.88 -5.16 1.28
CA ILE A 110 -12.93 -4.68 0.35
C ILE A 110 -12.39 -4.31 -1.01
N TYR A 111 -12.99 -4.91 -2.04
CA TYR A 111 -12.80 -4.50 -3.43
C TYR A 111 -13.86 -3.47 -3.81
N PHE A 112 -13.41 -2.33 -4.33
CA PHE A 112 -14.24 -1.23 -4.83
C PHE A 112 -14.13 -1.15 -6.35
N VAL A 113 -15.23 -0.79 -7.00
CA VAL A 113 -15.27 -0.56 -8.43
C VAL A 113 -16.32 0.47 -8.79
N GLY A 114 -15.98 1.38 -9.69
CA GLY A 114 -16.92 2.34 -10.26
C GLY A 114 -17.93 1.66 -11.17
N ASP A 115 -19.18 2.08 -11.11
CA ASP A 115 -20.31 1.56 -11.88
C ASP A 115 -20.97 2.72 -12.64
N THR A 116 -21.42 2.44 -13.86
CA THR A 116 -22.19 3.40 -14.64
C THR A 116 -23.68 3.11 -14.53
N ALA A 117 -24.45 4.15 -14.17
CA ALA A 117 -25.91 4.07 -14.15
C ALA A 117 -26.51 3.95 -15.56
N ASP A 118 -25.86 4.61 -16.51
CA ASP A 118 -26.26 4.71 -17.90
C ASP A 118 -25.11 4.26 -18.81
N PRO A 119 -25.18 3.04 -19.35
CA PRO A 119 -24.22 2.48 -20.31
C PRO A 119 -23.86 3.42 -21.48
N THR A 120 -24.77 4.32 -21.86
CA THR A 120 -24.56 5.24 -22.98
C THR A 120 -23.65 6.41 -22.62
N SER A 121 -23.72 6.89 -21.37
CA SER A 121 -22.90 8.01 -20.88
C SER A 121 -21.47 7.57 -20.53
N ARG A 122 -21.31 6.32 -20.08
CA ARG A 122 -20.07 5.78 -19.48
C ARG A 122 -19.50 6.60 -18.33
N THR A 123 -20.27 7.54 -17.81
CA THR A 123 -19.87 8.34 -16.66
C THR A 123 -20.03 7.48 -15.41
N CYS A 124 -18.98 7.41 -14.60
CA CYS A 124 -19.07 6.78 -13.29
C CYS A 124 -19.93 7.67 -12.39
N THR A 125 -21.01 7.13 -11.84
CA THR A 125 -21.88 7.87 -10.90
C THR A 125 -22.14 7.10 -9.61
N ARG A 126 -21.70 5.84 -9.56
CA ARG A 126 -21.85 4.96 -8.40
C ARG A 126 -20.54 4.25 -8.12
N ILE A 127 -20.33 3.91 -6.86
CA ILE A 127 -19.27 2.99 -6.42
C ILE A 127 -19.95 1.74 -5.90
N LYS A 128 -19.53 0.59 -6.40
CA LYS A 128 -19.92 -0.71 -5.88
C LYS A 128 -18.75 -1.33 -5.13
N TYR A 129 -19.07 -2.07 -4.07
CA TYR A 129 -18.05 -2.72 -3.28
C TYR A 129 -18.51 -4.06 -2.72
N ILE A 130 -17.55 -4.95 -2.45
CA ILE A 130 -17.80 -6.29 -1.92
C ILE A 130 -16.63 -6.72 -1.01
N CYS A 131 -16.95 -7.50 0.02
CA CYS A 131 -15.93 -8.14 0.84
C CYS A 131 -15.29 -9.30 0.07
N THR A 132 -13.97 -9.39 0.14
CA THR A 132 -13.17 -10.42 -0.53
C THR A 132 -12.96 -11.65 0.35
N THR A 133 -13.32 -11.59 1.65
CA THR A 133 -13.25 -12.77 2.50
C THR A 133 -14.42 -13.73 2.25
N PRO A 134 -14.22 -15.04 2.47
CA PRO A 134 -15.27 -16.02 2.25
C PRO A 134 -16.53 -15.70 3.07
N GLY A 135 -17.66 -15.52 2.39
CA GLY A 135 -18.93 -15.14 3.04
C GLY A 135 -20.07 -14.97 2.04
N PRO A 136 -21.22 -14.44 2.48
CA PRO A 136 -22.33 -14.12 1.60
C PRO A 136 -21.90 -13.08 0.55
N GLU A 137 -22.01 -13.43 -0.72
CA GLU A 137 -21.64 -12.55 -1.84
C GLU A 137 -22.75 -11.53 -2.10
N SER A 138 -22.59 -10.31 -1.60
CA SER A 138 -23.50 -9.20 -1.91
C SER A 138 -22.74 -7.92 -2.24
N TRP A 139 -22.89 -7.48 -3.49
CA TRP A 139 -22.42 -6.16 -3.91
C TRP A 139 -23.26 -5.08 -3.24
N HIS A 140 -22.59 -4.17 -2.56
CA HIS A 140 -23.18 -2.94 -2.04
C HIS A 140 -23.00 -1.81 -3.05
N THR A 141 -23.82 -0.76 -2.96
CA THR A 141 -23.79 0.37 -3.88
C THR A 141 -23.90 1.68 -3.12
N ILE A 142 -23.01 2.62 -3.45
CA ILE A 142 -23.12 4.04 -3.08
C ILE A 142 -23.46 4.79 -4.35
N ASP A 143 -24.66 5.36 -4.40
CA ASP A 143 -25.09 6.22 -5.50
C ASP A 143 -24.92 7.68 -5.09
N VAL A 144 -24.02 8.38 -5.79
CA VAL A 144 -23.71 9.78 -5.51
C VAL A 144 -24.58 10.71 -6.37
N GLY A 145 -25.18 10.20 -7.44
CA GLY A 145 -25.97 10.98 -8.39
C GLY A 145 -25.19 12.05 -9.16
N LYS A 146 -23.85 12.05 -9.05
CA LYS A 146 -22.93 13.00 -9.69
C LYS A 146 -21.80 12.27 -10.40
N PRO A 147 -21.20 12.84 -11.46
CA PRO A 147 -19.99 12.30 -12.07
C PRO A 147 -18.86 12.17 -11.05
N ILE A 148 -18.36 10.95 -10.87
CA ILE A 148 -17.27 10.60 -9.96
C ILE A 148 -15.96 10.69 -10.75
N LEU A 149 -15.01 11.46 -10.22
CA LEU A 149 -13.68 11.55 -10.76
C LEU A 149 -12.76 10.49 -10.16
N ASP A 150 -12.79 10.32 -8.84
CA ASP A 150 -11.99 9.36 -8.07
C ASP A 150 -12.54 9.19 -6.64
N PHE A 151 -11.97 8.30 -5.83
CA PHE A 151 -12.30 8.15 -4.41
C PHE A 151 -11.12 7.64 -3.58
N GLY A 152 -11.13 7.96 -2.28
CA GLY A 152 -10.14 7.48 -1.30
C GLY A 152 -10.83 6.90 -0.08
N THR A 153 -10.11 6.08 0.69
CA THR A 153 -10.69 5.42 1.87
C THR A 153 -9.76 5.46 3.08
N ALA A 154 -10.37 5.52 4.27
CA ALA A 154 -9.70 5.31 5.56
C ALA A 154 -10.57 4.34 6.39
N LEU A 155 -10.70 3.10 5.89
CA LEU A 155 -11.70 2.15 6.38
C LEU A 155 -11.43 1.67 7.80
N GLU A 156 -10.19 1.30 8.09
CA GLU A 156 -9.81 0.71 9.38
C GLU A 156 -9.85 1.76 10.49
N GLU A 157 -9.35 2.97 10.20
CA GLU A 157 -9.26 4.06 11.16
C GLU A 157 -10.58 4.80 11.35
N HIS A 158 -11.36 5.01 10.30
CA HIS A 158 -12.53 5.91 10.34
C HIS A 158 -13.81 5.32 9.74
N ASP A 159 -13.78 4.16 9.10
CA ASP A 159 -14.92 3.66 8.30
C ASP A 159 -15.36 4.71 7.25
N LEU A 160 -14.39 5.43 6.69
CA LEU A 160 -14.59 6.59 5.81
C LEU A 160 -14.31 6.24 4.35
N ILE A 161 -15.20 6.70 3.46
CA ILE A 161 -14.96 6.82 2.02
C ILE A 161 -15.18 8.29 1.60
N ALA A 162 -14.20 8.87 0.94
CA ALA A 162 -14.26 10.21 0.37
C ALA A 162 -14.38 10.08 -1.15
N ILE A 163 -15.46 10.63 -1.72
CA ILE A 163 -15.75 10.53 -3.16
C ILE A 163 -15.59 11.89 -3.80
N ILE A 164 -14.74 11.98 -4.81
CA ILE A 164 -14.48 13.21 -5.55
C ILE A 164 -15.42 13.27 -6.74
N THR A 165 -16.15 14.38 -6.86
CA THR A 165 -17.11 14.61 -7.94
C THR A 165 -16.79 15.87 -8.71
N CYS A 166 -17.26 15.93 -9.97
CA CYS A 166 -17.15 17.12 -10.79
C CYS A 166 -18.52 17.43 -11.42
N THR A 167 -19.10 18.56 -11.02
CA THR A 167 -20.43 18.98 -11.47
C THR A 167 -20.40 20.35 -12.15
N PRO A 168 -20.85 20.47 -13.41
CA PRO A 168 -20.97 21.76 -14.08
C PRO A 168 -21.84 22.74 -13.28
N HIS A 169 -21.46 24.00 -13.26
CA HIS A 169 -22.28 25.04 -12.64
C HIS A 169 -23.56 25.27 -13.43
N ASN A 170 -24.67 25.50 -12.73
CA ASN A 170 -25.95 25.82 -13.38
C ASN A 170 -25.90 27.17 -14.10
N ASP A 171 -25.23 28.18 -13.52
CA ASP A 171 -25.20 29.54 -14.03
C ASP A 171 -24.10 29.75 -15.09
N ASN A 172 -23.05 28.93 -15.06
CA ASN A 172 -21.96 28.97 -16.02
C ASN A 172 -21.49 27.56 -16.41
N PRO A 173 -22.07 26.95 -17.47
CA PRO A 173 -21.72 25.60 -17.91
C PRO A 173 -20.27 25.43 -18.36
N ARG A 174 -19.48 26.51 -18.47
CA ARG A 174 -18.04 26.43 -18.74
C ARG A 174 -17.21 26.15 -17.50
N MET A 175 -17.79 26.31 -16.32
CA MET A 175 -17.17 26.01 -15.03
C MET A 175 -17.81 24.76 -14.44
N ALA A 176 -17.03 24.00 -13.69
CA ALA A 176 -17.50 22.90 -12.88
C ALA A 176 -16.89 22.98 -11.48
N SER A 177 -17.68 22.58 -10.48
CA SER A 177 -17.23 22.45 -9.10
C SER A 177 -16.61 21.07 -8.90
N VAL A 178 -15.41 21.03 -8.34
CA VAL A 178 -14.78 19.81 -7.81
C VAL A 178 -15.06 19.76 -6.31
N ASP A 179 -15.78 18.72 -5.88
CA ASP A 179 -16.22 18.55 -4.50
C ASP A 179 -15.85 17.15 -3.97
N VAL A 180 -15.48 17.07 -2.69
CA VAL A 180 -15.25 15.82 -1.97
C VAL A 180 -16.42 15.55 -1.04
N SER A 181 -17.17 14.49 -1.27
CA SER A 181 -18.26 14.05 -0.38
C SER A 181 -17.78 12.94 0.57
N LEU A 182 -18.04 13.11 1.87
CA LEU A 182 -17.52 12.25 2.93
C LEU A 182 -18.64 11.34 3.49
N PHE A 183 -18.50 10.03 3.32
CA PHE A 183 -19.48 9.05 3.77
C PHE A 183 -18.89 8.06 4.76
N LYS A 184 -19.71 7.61 5.70
CA LYS A 184 -19.41 6.42 6.51
C LYS A 184 -19.78 5.17 5.70
N LEU A 185 -18.81 4.32 5.38
CA LEU A 185 -18.99 3.21 4.45
C LEU A 185 -20.04 2.21 4.97
N SER A 186 -19.97 1.81 6.24
CA SER A 186 -20.87 0.82 6.83
C SER A 186 -22.34 1.23 6.85
N THR A 187 -22.64 2.54 6.85
CA THR A 187 -24.01 3.07 6.91
C THR A 187 -24.47 3.71 5.61
N GLY A 188 -23.55 4.10 4.73
CA GLY A 188 -23.84 4.84 3.49
C GLY A 188 -24.35 6.26 3.71
N VAL A 189 -24.31 6.78 4.94
CA VAL A 189 -24.74 8.14 5.28
C VAL A 189 -23.54 9.10 5.35
N PRO A 190 -23.76 10.43 5.30
CA PRO A 190 -22.71 11.40 5.60
C PRO A 190 -21.91 11.04 6.85
N HIS A 191 -20.58 11.18 6.78
CA HIS A 191 -19.72 10.75 7.87
C HIS A 191 -19.99 11.58 9.14
N PRO A 192 -20.27 10.96 10.30
CA PRO A 192 -20.75 11.68 11.50
C PRO A 192 -19.70 12.59 12.15
N LEU A 193 -18.41 12.36 11.89
CA LEU A 193 -17.33 13.22 12.38
C LEU A 193 -17.10 14.45 11.48
N ALA A 194 -17.56 14.44 10.23
CA ALA A 194 -17.35 15.55 9.32
C ALA A 194 -18.31 16.71 9.68
N ALA A 195 -17.76 17.84 10.08
CA ALA A 195 -18.52 19.09 10.30
C ALA A 195 -19.22 19.53 8.99
N HIS A 196 -18.57 19.28 7.85
CA HIS A 196 -19.09 19.52 6.53
C HIS A 196 -19.09 18.22 5.71
N PRO A 197 -20.26 17.62 5.41
CA PRO A 197 -20.36 16.41 4.60
C PRO A 197 -19.78 16.50 3.19
N THR A 198 -19.58 17.72 2.70
CA THR A 198 -19.00 17.97 1.38
C THR A 198 -18.04 19.14 1.49
N LEU A 199 -16.81 18.91 1.03
CA LEU A 199 -15.75 19.90 0.96
C LEU A 199 -15.66 20.40 -0.48
N HIS A 200 -15.82 21.70 -0.67
CA HIS A 200 -15.54 22.31 -1.97
C HIS A 200 -14.03 22.50 -2.12
N VAL A 201 -13.45 21.94 -3.18
CA VAL A 201 -12.01 22.00 -3.43
C VAL A 201 -11.69 23.17 -4.34
N HIS A 202 -12.27 23.18 -5.53
CA HIS A 202 -11.96 24.18 -6.54
C HIS A 202 -13.00 24.23 -7.65
N ASP A 203 -13.12 25.40 -8.29
CA ASP A 203 -13.88 25.58 -9.52
C ASP A 203 -12.95 25.50 -10.73
N VAL A 204 -13.27 24.62 -11.67
CA VAL A 204 -12.41 24.30 -12.83
C VAL A 204 -13.13 24.61 -14.15
N GLU A 205 -12.38 25.08 -15.13
CA GLU A 205 -12.90 25.27 -16.48
C GLU A 205 -13.07 23.90 -17.17
N VAL A 206 -14.28 23.59 -17.62
CA VAL A 206 -14.62 22.31 -18.29
C VAL A 206 -13.78 22.10 -19.56
N ALA A 207 -13.39 23.18 -20.24
CA ALA A 207 -12.57 23.14 -21.44
C ALA A 207 -11.17 22.53 -21.21
N ARG A 208 -10.68 22.49 -19.96
CA ARG A 208 -9.39 21.90 -19.59
C ARG A 208 -9.40 20.38 -19.59
N GLY A 209 -10.58 19.77 -19.68
CA GLY A 209 -10.74 18.32 -19.64
C GLY A 209 -10.73 17.77 -18.21
N ARG A 210 -10.64 16.44 -18.12
CA ARG A 210 -10.69 15.71 -16.85
C ARG A 210 -9.30 15.72 -16.19
N PRO A 211 -9.15 16.19 -14.92
CA PRO A 211 -7.88 16.11 -14.23
C PRO A 211 -7.53 14.67 -13.85
N GLY A 212 -6.23 14.38 -13.74
CA GLY A 212 -5.73 13.25 -12.96
C GLY A 212 -5.82 13.59 -11.47
N LEU A 213 -6.27 12.64 -10.67
CA LEU A 213 -6.45 12.80 -9.23
C LEU A 213 -5.79 11.65 -8.48
N SER A 214 -5.50 11.91 -7.22
CA SER A 214 -5.24 10.89 -6.20
C SER A 214 -5.58 11.48 -4.84
N ILE A 215 -6.05 10.63 -3.94
CA ILE A 215 -6.48 11.02 -2.61
C ILE A 215 -5.99 10.01 -1.59
N GLU A 216 -5.39 10.52 -0.53
CA GLU A 216 -4.92 9.73 0.62
C GLU A 216 -5.48 10.34 1.90
N ILE A 217 -5.87 9.48 2.85
CA ILE A 217 -6.49 9.90 4.11
C ILE A 217 -5.82 9.17 5.26
N VAL A 218 -5.25 9.93 6.20
CA VAL A 218 -4.58 9.43 7.41
C VAL A 218 -4.90 10.35 8.57
N GLY A 219 -5.42 9.79 9.67
CA GLY A 219 -5.91 10.57 10.80
C GLY A 219 -6.93 11.62 10.36
N SER A 220 -6.76 12.87 10.79
CA SER A 220 -7.62 13.97 10.35
C SER A 220 -7.27 14.55 8.97
N THR A 221 -6.14 14.14 8.39
CA THR A 221 -5.61 14.73 7.15
C THR A 221 -6.17 14.03 5.91
N LEU A 222 -6.71 14.81 4.99
CA LEU A 222 -7.03 14.40 3.62
C LEU A 222 -6.10 15.16 2.67
N ALA A 223 -5.28 14.40 1.93
CA ALA A 223 -4.40 14.91 0.89
C ALA A 223 -5.01 14.60 -0.48
N LEU A 224 -5.11 15.61 -1.35
CA LEU A 224 -5.65 15.50 -2.70
C LEU A 224 -4.71 16.16 -3.70
N SER A 225 -4.08 15.38 -4.58
CA SER A 225 -3.33 15.90 -5.72
C SER A 225 -4.25 15.99 -6.93
N MET A 226 -4.20 17.12 -7.63
CA MET A 226 -4.95 17.34 -8.85
C MET A 226 -4.04 17.89 -9.93
N ILE A 227 -3.93 17.18 -11.07
CA ILE A 227 -3.06 17.59 -12.18
C ILE A 227 -3.77 17.57 -13.54
N TYR A 228 -3.35 18.42 -14.46
CA TYR A 228 -3.85 18.51 -15.83
C TYR A 228 -2.78 18.13 -16.85
N TRP A 229 -3.02 17.05 -17.59
CA TRP A 229 -2.09 16.51 -18.59
C TRP A 229 -1.88 17.38 -19.85
N GLN A 230 -2.50 18.56 -19.93
CA GLN A 230 -2.36 19.45 -21.08
C GLN A 230 -1.16 20.39 -20.91
N PHE A 231 -0.28 20.40 -21.93
CA PHE A 231 0.90 21.27 -21.96
C PHE A 231 0.54 22.75 -21.71
N GLY A 232 1.20 23.35 -20.72
CA GLY A 232 1.08 24.79 -20.39
C GLY A 232 0.04 25.14 -19.32
N LEU A 233 -0.63 24.14 -18.70
CA LEU A 233 -1.60 24.36 -17.61
C LEU A 233 -1.09 23.90 -16.23
N ARG A 234 0.22 23.66 -16.08
CA ARG A 234 0.83 23.15 -14.83
C ARG A 234 0.73 24.10 -13.64
N ASP A 235 0.44 25.38 -13.85
CA ASP A 235 0.20 26.36 -12.78
C ASP A 235 -0.99 25.99 -11.87
N MET A 236 -1.79 25.00 -12.30
CA MET A 236 -2.98 24.50 -11.60
C MET A 236 -2.79 23.05 -11.12
N ASP A 237 -1.58 22.51 -11.22
CA ASP A 237 -1.25 21.21 -10.65
C ASP A 237 -0.95 21.43 -9.16
N VAL A 238 -1.92 21.07 -8.32
CA VAL A 238 -1.91 21.45 -6.90
C VAL A 238 -2.26 20.28 -5.98
N LEU A 239 -1.60 20.27 -4.84
CA LEU A 239 -1.89 19.47 -3.68
C LEU A 239 -2.70 20.30 -2.70
N TYR A 240 -3.86 19.76 -2.33
CA TYR A 240 -4.70 20.30 -1.28
C TYR A 240 -4.58 19.42 -0.03
N LEU A 241 -4.39 20.06 1.12
CA LEU A 241 -4.38 19.41 2.42
C LEU A 241 -5.55 19.93 3.24
N TYR A 242 -6.47 19.06 3.62
CA TYR A 242 -7.61 19.39 4.46
C TYR A 242 -7.57 18.64 5.78
N ASP A 243 -8.04 19.28 6.84
CA ASP A 243 -8.58 18.56 7.97
C ASP A 243 -10.03 18.18 7.62
N TRP A 244 -10.27 16.90 7.30
CA TRP A 244 -11.59 16.49 6.77
C TRP A 244 -12.69 16.49 7.85
N ILE A 245 -12.31 16.46 9.13
CA ILE A 245 -13.23 16.50 10.27
C ILE A 245 -13.79 17.92 10.39
N THR A 246 -12.94 18.93 10.37
CA THR A 246 -13.34 20.35 10.48
C THR A 246 -13.75 20.96 9.14
N GLY A 247 -13.26 20.40 8.04
CA GLY A 247 -13.41 20.94 6.68
C GLY A 247 -12.51 22.14 6.38
N ILE A 248 -11.52 22.41 7.23
CA ILE A 248 -10.60 23.55 7.09
C ILE A 248 -9.36 23.09 6.30
N ALA A 249 -8.93 23.90 5.32
CA ALA A 249 -7.67 23.69 4.64
C ALA A 249 -6.51 23.86 5.63
N LYS A 250 -5.59 22.90 5.67
CA LYS A 250 -4.46 22.96 6.60
C LYS A 250 -3.50 24.07 6.18
N THR A 251 -3.14 24.09 4.90
CA THR A 251 -2.24 25.07 4.30
C THR A 251 -2.82 25.60 2.99
N ASP A 252 -2.19 26.63 2.43
CA ASP A 252 -2.44 27.03 1.05
C ASP A 252 -2.06 25.87 0.10
N SER A 253 -2.72 25.80 -1.05
CA SER A 253 -2.45 24.74 -2.03
C SER A 253 -0.99 24.77 -2.47
N LEU A 254 -0.34 23.61 -2.47
CA LEU A 254 1.08 23.45 -2.82
C LEU A 254 1.22 22.97 -4.26
N PRO A 255 2.21 23.45 -5.04
CA PRO A 255 2.44 22.93 -6.38
C PRO A 255 2.87 21.47 -6.32
N VAL A 256 2.36 20.64 -7.23
CA VAL A 256 2.79 19.25 -7.43
C VAL A 256 2.82 18.94 -8.92
N PHE A 257 3.54 17.90 -9.32
CA PHE A 257 3.70 17.57 -10.74
C PHE A 257 3.32 16.11 -11.06
N SER A 258 2.65 15.45 -10.12
CA SER A 258 2.34 14.02 -10.10
C SER A 258 1.03 13.79 -9.35
N THR A 259 0.32 12.71 -9.70
CA THR A 259 -0.80 12.21 -8.89
C THR A 259 -0.34 11.27 -7.77
N GLY A 260 0.93 10.89 -7.70
CA GLY A 260 1.44 10.02 -6.66
C GLY A 260 1.42 10.74 -5.32
N LEU A 261 0.81 10.13 -4.30
CA LEU A 261 0.83 10.60 -2.93
C LEU A 261 0.92 9.39 -2.01
N VAL A 262 1.79 9.45 -1.00
CA VAL A 262 1.83 8.38 0.01
C VAL A 262 2.26 8.91 1.36
N PHE A 263 1.45 8.66 2.39
CA PHE A 263 1.85 8.97 3.76
C PHE A 263 2.90 7.95 4.23
N VAL A 264 3.93 8.43 4.92
CA VAL A 264 4.96 7.64 5.62
C VAL A 264 4.58 7.52 7.11
N THR A 265 4.20 8.64 7.72
CA THR A 265 3.58 8.76 9.04
C THR A 265 2.32 9.62 8.92
N GLU A 266 1.63 9.93 10.03
CA GLU A 266 0.46 10.84 10.01
C GLU A 266 0.83 12.27 9.59
N ASP A 267 2.08 12.67 9.82
CA ASP A 267 2.60 14.00 9.55
C ASP A 267 3.58 14.07 8.38
N ILE A 268 4.07 12.93 7.85
CA ILE A 268 5.02 12.92 6.73
C ILE A 268 4.35 12.34 5.48
N LEU A 269 4.34 13.12 4.41
CA LEU A 269 3.85 12.76 3.08
C LEU A 269 5.02 12.74 2.10
N VAL A 270 5.07 11.73 1.24
CA VAL A 270 6.04 11.66 0.14
C VAL A 270 5.30 11.94 -1.16
N VAL A 271 5.84 12.89 -1.93
CA VAL A 271 5.29 13.36 -3.20
C VAL A 271 6.35 13.15 -4.29
N PRO A 272 6.11 12.28 -5.28
CA PRO A 272 7.02 12.12 -6.40
C PRO A 272 7.04 13.39 -7.27
N ASN A 273 8.22 13.81 -7.72
CA ASN A 273 8.40 14.98 -8.56
C ASN A 273 9.07 14.59 -9.89
N PRO A 274 8.30 14.43 -10.98
CA PRO A 274 8.85 14.06 -12.29
C PRO A 274 9.60 15.20 -13.00
N ILE A 275 9.53 16.44 -12.52
CA ILE A 275 10.28 17.57 -13.11
C ILE A 275 11.72 17.54 -12.61
N ASP A 276 11.89 17.44 -11.29
CA ASP A 276 13.21 17.48 -10.65
C ASP A 276 13.80 16.08 -10.46
N GLU A 277 13.06 15.03 -10.84
CA GLU A 277 13.47 13.63 -10.74
C GLU A 277 13.70 13.19 -9.28
N THR A 278 12.86 13.67 -8.36
CA THR A 278 13.00 13.45 -6.91
C THR A 278 11.78 12.78 -6.27
N LEU A 279 11.97 12.27 -5.05
CA LEU A 279 10.91 12.03 -4.08
C LEU A 279 10.97 13.14 -3.02
N ASP A 280 9.96 14.00 -3.00
CA ASP A 280 9.92 15.15 -2.09
C ASP A 280 9.18 14.77 -0.81
N VAL A 281 9.79 15.05 0.34
CA VAL A 281 9.22 14.77 1.66
C VAL A 281 8.59 16.04 2.20
N LEU A 282 7.27 16.00 2.38
CA LEU A 282 6.45 17.06 2.95
C LEU A 282 6.11 16.74 4.40
N HIS A 283 6.39 17.66 5.31
CA HIS A 283 6.00 17.58 6.73
C HIS A 283 4.82 18.48 7.01
N ILE A 284 3.78 17.90 7.60
CA ILE A 284 2.51 18.53 7.94
C ILE A 284 2.55 18.82 9.45
N LEU A 285 2.72 20.10 9.78
CA LEU A 285 2.85 20.57 11.15
C LEU A 285 1.48 20.63 11.85
N GLN A 286 1.49 20.55 13.19
CA GLN A 286 0.27 20.58 13.99
C GLN A 286 -0.50 21.91 13.87
N ASP A 287 0.20 23.02 13.62
CA ASP A 287 -0.39 24.35 13.39
C ASP A 287 -0.89 24.53 11.95
N ALA A 288 -1.12 23.42 11.25
CA ALA A 288 -1.68 23.32 9.91
C ALA A 288 -0.76 23.78 8.75
N GLU A 289 0.38 24.40 9.03
CA GLU A 289 1.40 24.62 7.99
C GLU A 289 2.00 23.31 7.46
N ALA A 290 2.29 23.26 6.16
CA ALA A 290 3.03 22.16 5.55
C ALA A 290 4.27 22.70 4.84
N ARG A 291 5.39 21.99 4.96
CA ARG A 291 6.68 22.39 4.37
C ARG A 291 7.41 21.20 3.78
N PHE A 292 8.05 21.39 2.64
CA PHE A 292 8.98 20.39 2.10
C PHE A 292 10.23 20.39 2.99
N LEU A 293 10.71 19.20 3.37
CA LEU A 293 11.88 19.01 4.22
C LEU A 293 13.09 18.54 3.42
N HIS A 294 12.88 17.55 2.57
CA HIS A 294 13.95 16.83 1.89
C HIS A 294 13.52 16.49 0.47
N SER A 295 14.48 16.49 -0.46
CA SER A 295 14.30 16.00 -1.82
C SER A 295 15.28 14.84 -2.02
N PHE A 296 14.76 13.68 -2.43
CA PHE A 296 15.56 12.47 -2.63
C PHE A 296 15.66 12.17 -4.12
N HIS A 297 16.83 12.42 -4.72
CA HIS A 297 17.06 12.22 -6.15
C HIS A 297 16.91 10.76 -6.56
N LEU A 298 16.27 10.54 -7.70
CA LEU A 298 16.28 9.27 -8.43
C LEU A 298 17.61 9.10 -9.17
N PRO A 299 17.89 7.89 -9.72
CA PRO A 299 19.04 7.71 -10.58
C PRO A 299 18.96 8.61 -11.83
N GLU A 300 20.12 9.05 -12.31
CA GLU A 300 20.20 9.95 -13.46
C GLU A 300 19.55 9.31 -14.71
N LEU A 301 18.61 10.03 -15.33
CA LEU A 301 17.98 9.59 -16.57
C LEU A 301 18.97 9.57 -17.74
N ALA A 302 18.79 8.61 -18.66
CA ALA A 302 19.55 8.63 -19.91
C ALA A 302 19.24 9.90 -20.71
N PRO A 303 20.19 10.42 -21.51
CA PRO A 303 19.99 11.67 -22.23
C PRO A 303 18.68 11.71 -23.04
N LEU A 304 17.96 12.83 -22.95
CA LEU A 304 16.65 13.09 -23.58
C LEU A 304 15.45 12.35 -22.97
N ASN A 305 15.65 11.43 -22.04
CA ASN A 305 14.53 10.83 -21.32
C ASN A 305 13.94 11.83 -20.32
N SER A 306 12.66 11.65 -20.05
CA SER A 306 11.91 12.38 -19.04
C SER A 306 10.86 11.48 -18.42
N ILE A 307 10.43 11.80 -17.19
CA ILE A 307 9.34 11.10 -16.51
C ILE A 307 8.02 11.73 -16.95
N PHE A 308 7.16 10.95 -17.61
CA PHE A 308 5.84 11.39 -18.06
C PHE A 308 4.77 11.21 -17.01
N THR A 309 4.80 10.08 -16.30
CA THR A 309 3.90 9.78 -15.19
C THR A 309 4.73 9.25 -14.04
N PHE A 310 4.33 9.60 -12.83
CA PHE A 310 4.98 9.13 -11.62
C PHE A 310 3.89 8.89 -10.58
N GLN A 311 3.72 7.65 -10.16
CA GLN A 311 2.69 7.23 -9.21
C GLN A 311 3.32 6.45 -8.08
N CYS A 312 2.66 6.44 -6.93
CA CYS A 312 3.05 5.63 -5.81
C CYS A 312 1.83 5.04 -5.10
N ARG A 313 2.05 3.98 -4.34
CA ARG A 313 1.05 3.37 -3.46
C ARG A 313 1.71 2.75 -2.24
N ARG A 314 0.97 2.74 -1.15
CA ARG A 314 1.21 1.93 0.04
C ARG A 314 -0.08 1.26 0.48
N SER A 315 0.03 0.10 1.11
CA SER A 315 -1.05 -0.47 1.91
C SER A 315 -0.48 -1.39 2.98
N PRO A 316 -0.91 -1.31 4.24
CA PRO A 316 -1.83 -0.31 4.79
C PRO A 316 -1.19 1.07 5.00
N ASN A 317 -2.04 2.10 5.08
CA ASN A 317 -1.65 3.44 5.52
C ASN A 317 -1.31 3.47 7.02
N PRO A 318 -0.56 4.48 7.50
CA PRO A 318 -0.43 4.75 8.93
C PRO A 318 -1.81 4.87 9.58
N ARG A 319 -1.94 4.40 10.81
CA ARG A 319 -3.18 4.47 11.59
C ARG A 319 -2.87 4.63 13.06
N VAL A 320 -3.62 5.47 13.77
CA VAL A 320 -3.49 5.64 15.23
C VAL A 320 -4.41 4.67 15.98
N SER A 321 -5.53 4.29 15.38
CA SER A 321 -6.50 3.38 15.97
C SER A 321 -7.25 2.55 14.92
N MET A 322 -7.84 1.43 15.35
CA MET A 322 -8.76 0.64 14.53
C MET A 322 -10.19 0.82 15.05
N LEU A 323 -11.01 1.60 14.33
CA LEU A 323 -12.44 1.76 14.64
C LEU A 323 -13.30 0.70 13.95
N ARG A 324 -12.91 0.27 12.74
CA ARG A 324 -13.62 -0.77 12.01
C ARG A 324 -12.91 -2.12 12.19
N PRO A 325 -13.61 -3.16 12.65
CA PRO A 325 -13.05 -4.51 12.67
C PRO A 325 -12.80 -4.96 11.23
N SER A 326 -11.54 -5.26 10.88
CA SER A 326 -11.21 -6.04 9.69
C SER A 326 -11.74 -7.46 9.85
N SER A 327 -12.11 -8.13 8.76
CA SER A 327 -12.41 -9.57 8.80
C SER A 327 -11.14 -10.44 8.92
N ALA A 328 -9.95 -9.86 8.74
CA ALA A 328 -8.69 -10.54 8.97
C ALA A 328 -8.36 -10.66 10.47
N THR A 329 -7.77 -11.80 10.86
CA THR A 329 -7.29 -12.00 12.24
C THR A 329 -6.01 -11.19 12.51
N PHE A 330 -5.20 -11.00 11.46
CA PHE A 330 -3.92 -10.32 11.50
C PHE A 330 -3.85 -9.29 10.38
N LEU A 331 -3.34 -8.10 10.69
CA LEU A 331 -3.10 -7.04 9.71
C LEU A 331 -1.60 -6.72 9.66
N PRO A 332 -1.04 -6.36 8.50
CA PRO A 332 0.32 -5.86 8.42
C PRO A 332 0.51 -4.63 9.31
N LEU A 333 1.69 -4.54 9.93
CA LEU A 333 2.12 -3.36 10.66
C LEU A 333 2.40 -2.24 9.67
N PRO A 334 1.75 -1.06 9.78
CA PRO A 334 2.00 0.04 8.84
C PRO A 334 3.47 0.46 8.79
N SER A 335 4.17 0.48 9.94
CA SER A 335 5.57 0.90 10.01
C SER A 335 6.55 -0.02 9.30
N ASP A 336 6.11 -1.24 8.96
CA ASP A 336 6.95 -2.27 8.35
C ASP A 336 6.30 -2.70 7.03
N THR A 337 6.15 -1.74 6.12
CA THR A 337 5.53 -1.92 4.80
C THR A 337 6.51 -1.59 3.68
N ILE A 338 6.11 -1.92 2.46
CA ILE A 338 6.77 -1.44 1.25
C ILE A 338 5.96 -0.33 0.59
N LEU A 339 6.66 0.62 -0.03
CA LEU A 339 6.09 1.61 -0.94
C LEU A 339 6.38 1.16 -2.37
N LEU A 340 5.36 1.13 -3.23
CA LEU A 340 5.53 0.87 -4.66
C LEU A 340 5.54 2.19 -5.42
N PHE A 341 6.51 2.37 -6.29
CA PHE A 341 6.59 3.49 -7.22
C PHE A 341 6.55 2.95 -8.66
N SER A 342 5.77 3.63 -9.50
CA SER A 342 5.62 3.36 -10.93
C SER A 342 5.92 4.63 -11.71
N LEU A 343 6.85 4.55 -12.66
CA LEU A 343 7.20 5.68 -13.53
C LEU A 343 7.11 5.28 -14.99
N HIS A 344 6.51 6.13 -15.83
CA HIS A 344 6.59 6.02 -17.27
C HIS A 344 7.69 6.93 -17.79
N VAL A 345 8.80 6.33 -18.26
CA VAL A 345 10.00 7.05 -18.66
C VAL A 345 10.24 6.88 -20.15
N GLY A 346 10.56 7.97 -20.86
CA GLY A 346 10.94 7.88 -22.26
C GLY A 346 11.23 9.21 -22.93
N ASN A 347 11.37 9.13 -24.24
CA ASN A 347 11.67 10.23 -25.14
C ASN A 347 10.89 10.07 -26.47
N GLN A 348 11.32 10.77 -27.53
CA GLN A 348 10.66 10.69 -28.83
C GLN A 348 10.81 9.34 -29.55
N ASP A 349 11.86 8.57 -29.21
CA ASP A 349 12.19 7.30 -29.85
C ASP A 349 11.50 6.10 -29.18
N GLY A 350 11.01 6.28 -27.95
CA GLY A 350 10.25 5.26 -27.23
C GLY A 350 10.08 5.58 -25.75
N SER A 351 9.24 4.78 -25.09
CA SER A 351 9.03 4.85 -23.66
C SER A 351 8.89 3.47 -23.04
N SER A 352 9.04 3.41 -21.72
CA SER A 352 8.96 2.20 -20.94
C SER A 352 8.41 2.50 -19.56
N ASP A 353 7.59 1.60 -19.04
CA ASP A 353 7.26 1.59 -17.63
C ASP A 353 8.46 1.10 -16.83
N GLN A 354 8.61 1.65 -15.65
CA GLN A 354 9.66 1.38 -14.68
C GLN A 354 9.00 1.24 -13.30
N PHE A 355 9.49 0.29 -12.49
CA PHE A 355 8.94 0.05 -11.16
C PHE A 355 10.06 -0.13 -10.15
N PHE A 356 9.90 0.47 -8.99
CA PHE A 356 10.75 0.18 -7.86
C PHE A 356 9.96 0.18 -6.56
N VAL A 357 10.49 -0.57 -5.60
CA VAL A 357 9.94 -0.68 -4.26
C VAL A 357 10.89 -0.01 -3.29
N VAL A 358 10.34 0.68 -2.30
CA VAL A 358 11.08 1.26 -1.17
C VAL A 358 10.66 0.54 0.11
N HIS A 359 11.60 0.02 0.89
CA HIS A 359 11.31 -0.56 2.19
C HIS A 359 11.15 0.55 3.24
N LEU A 360 9.95 0.70 3.82
CA LEU A 360 9.60 1.88 4.61
C LEU A 360 10.46 2.04 5.87
N ASP A 361 10.74 0.95 6.59
CA ASP A 361 11.60 0.99 7.79
C ASP A 361 12.98 1.62 7.49
N ARG A 362 13.59 1.22 6.37
CA ARG A 362 14.90 1.74 5.94
C ARG A 362 14.80 3.20 5.49
N PHE A 363 13.79 3.51 4.69
CA PHE A 363 13.59 4.88 4.20
C PHE A 363 13.25 5.86 5.32
N SER A 364 12.45 5.43 6.30
CA SER A 364 12.12 6.23 7.48
C SER A 364 13.38 6.50 8.32
N ALA A 365 14.32 5.57 8.39
CA ALA A 365 15.60 5.82 9.05
C ALA A 365 16.40 6.92 8.33
N VAL A 366 16.41 6.93 6.99
CA VAL A 366 17.06 7.99 6.20
C VAL A 366 16.38 9.34 6.42
N ILE A 367 15.05 9.42 6.35
CA ILE A 367 14.30 10.66 6.60
C ILE A 367 14.60 11.22 8.01
N ASN A 368 14.65 10.35 9.02
CA ASN A 368 14.84 10.79 10.41
C ASN A 368 16.30 11.12 10.77
N LEU A 369 17.30 10.57 10.09
CA LEU A 369 18.70 10.91 10.33
C LEU A 369 18.99 12.40 10.05
N ASP A 370 18.15 13.02 9.23
CA ASP A 370 18.35 14.33 8.65
C ASP A 370 17.32 15.39 9.12
N SER A 371 16.43 15.04 10.06
CA SER A 371 15.37 15.94 10.56
C SER A 371 15.88 17.23 11.23
N ASP A 372 17.15 17.25 11.65
CA ASP A 372 17.81 18.43 12.23
C ASP A 372 18.33 19.43 11.16
N ARG A 373 18.30 19.07 9.88
CA ARG A 373 18.79 19.87 8.76
C ARG A 373 17.64 20.17 7.80
N GLU A 374 17.29 21.45 7.67
CA GLU A 374 16.27 21.90 6.72
C GLU A 374 16.80 21.86 5.28
N ASP A 375 15.92 21.51 4.34
CA ASP A 375 16.12 21.56 2.88
C ASP A 375 17.32 20.75 2.37
N LEU A 376 17.40 19.48 2.78
CA LEU A 376 18.43 18.58 2.27
C LEU A 376 18.04 18.00 0.91
N ASP A 377 18.95 18.18 -0.03
CA ASP A 377 18.92 17.52 -1.32
C ASP A 377 19.86 16.30 -1.26
N VAL A 378 19.29 15.10 -1.37
CA VAL A 378 20.00 13.84 -1.10
C VAL A 378 20.13 13.04 -2.40
N GLU A 379 21.37 12.86 -2.82
CA GLU A 379 21.74 12.15 -4.05
C GLU A 379 21.37 10.66 -4.00
N TRP A 380 20.99 10.08 -5.14
CA TRP A 380 20.59 8.67 -5.24
C TRP A 380 21.58 7.72 -4.58
N ALA A 381 22.89 7.93 -4.79
CA ALA A 381 23.93 7.07 -4.25
C ALA A 381 23.98 7.01 -2.70
N GLU A 382 23.41 8.01 -2.02
CA GLU A 382 23.42 8.11 -0.56
C GLU A 382 22.24 7.39 0.09
N TRP A 383 21.05 7.42 -0.52
CA TRP A 383 19.82 6.87 0.06
C TRP A 383 19.24 5.66 -0.69
N GLY A 384 19.36 5.67 -2.02
CA GLY A 384 18.62 4.81 -2.93
C GLY A 384 18.97 3.33 -2.82
N PRO A 385 20.22 2.92 -3.06
CA PRO A 385 20.61 1.51 -3.10
C PRO A 385 20.18 0.69 -1.88
N GLN A 386 20.34 1.25 -0.68
CA GLN A 386 20.08 0.55 0.59
C GLN A 386 18.59 0.38 0.90
N CYS A 387 17.75 1.26 0.36
CA CYS A 387 16.33 1.35 0.68
C CYS A 387 15.43 0.83 -0.45
N THR A 388 15.98 0.62 -1.65
CA THR A 388 15.18 0.35 -2.86
C THR A 388 15.44 -0.98 -3.54
N ARG A 389 14.46 -1.40 -4.34
CA ARG A 389 14.52 -2.51 -5.27
C ARG A 389 13.84 -2.17 -6.60
N TRP A 390 14.63 -2.09 -7.66
CA TRP A 390 14.12 -1.94 -9.03
C TRP A 390 13.68 -3.30 -9.59
N LEU A 391 12.50 -3.32 -10.21
CA LEU A 391 11.84 -4.53 -10.70
C LEU A 391 11.87 -4.60 -12.23
N ALA A 392 11.97 -5.82 -12.78
CA ALA A 392 11.93 -6.04 -14.21
C ALA A 392 10.51 -5.85 -14.75
N THR A 393 10.31 -4.83 -15.58
CA THR A 393 8.97 -4.36 -15.98
C THR A 393 8.25 -5.29 -16.94
N ALA A 394 8.98 -6.07 -17.73
CA ALA A 394 8.42 -7.10 -18.61
C ALA A 394 7.60 -8.16 -17.86
N GLU A 395 7.81 -8.29 -16.55
CA GLU A 395 7.21 -9.30 -15.69
C GLU A 395 5.99 -8.78 -14.90
N LEU A 396 5.63 -7.51 -15.09
CA LEU A 396 4.58 -6.81 -14.32
C LEU A 396 3.40 -6.42 -15.21
N SER A 397 2.19 -6.80 -14.81
CA SER A 397 0.96 -6.22 -15.34
C SER A 397 0.82 -4.77 -14.84
N THR A 398 0.65 -3.83 -15.76
CA THR A 398 0.54 -2.40 -15.46
C THR A 398 -0.92 -1.93 -15.29
N HIS A 399 -1.87 -2.86 -15.37
CA HIS A 399 -3.30 -2.55 -15.30
C HIS A 399 -3.77 -2.11 -13.91
N TYR A 400 -3.10 -2.56 -12.85
CA TYR A 400 -3.50 -2.30 -11.47
C TYR A 400 -2.31 -1.89 -10.60
N ILE A 401 -2.52 -0.89 -9.74
CA ILE A 401 -1.54 -0.46 -8.73
C ILE A 401 -1.72 -1.16 -7.37
N THR A 402 -2.87 -1.81 -7.14
CA THR A 402 -3.25 -2.53 -5.91
C THR A 402 -2.53 -3.88 -5.74
N THR A 403 -1.24 -3.91 -6.04
CA THR A 403 -0.39 -5.10 -6.08
C THR A 403 0.47 -5.28 -4.83
N THR A 404 0.32 -4.42 -3.82
CA THR A 404 1.09 -4.48 -2.56
C THR A 404 0.19 -4.49 -1.33
N ALA A 405 0.54 -5.31 -0.34
CA ALA A 405 -0.06 -5.31 0.99
C ALA A 405 0.99 -5.72 2.03
N GLY A 406 1.22 -4.88 3.02
CA GLY A 406 2.27 -5.11 4.01
C GLY A 406 3.66 -5.06 3.36
N GLN A 407 4.38 -6.16 3.50
CA GLN A 407 5.72 -6.38 2.94
C GLN A 407 5.68 -7.24 1.67
N ARG A 408 4.49 -7.49 1.12
CA ARG A 408 4.30 -8.39 -0.01
C ARG A 408 3.85 -7.62 -1.23
N MET A 409 4.38 -8.02 -2.38
CA MET A 409 3.92 -7.60 -3.70
C MET A 409 3.50 -8.84 -4.49
N VAL A 410 2.43 -8.74 -5.28
CA VAL A 410 1.99 -9.80 -6.19
C VAL A 410 2.07 -9.35 -7.64
N THR A 411 2.47 -10.24 -8.53
CA THR A 411 2.71 -9.92 -9.94
C THR A 411 2.31 -11.08 -10.84
N ILE A 412 1.89 -10.73 -12.06
CA ILE A 412 1.66 -11.65 -13.17
C ILE A 412 2.04 -10.94 -14.48
N PRO A 413 2.60 -11.63 -15.48
CA PRO A 413 2.89 -11.02 -16.79
C PRO A 413 1.64 -10.45 -17.46
N HIS A 414 1.81 -9.35 -18.19
CA HIS A 414 0.72 -8.65 -18.90
C HIS A 414 0.04 -9.51 -19.99
N ASP A 415 0.75 -10.47 -20.57
CA ASP A 415 0.25 -11.36 -21.63
C ASP A 415 -0.32 -12.68 -21.09
N ALA A 416 -0.50 -12.79 -19.77
CA ALA A 416 -1.09 -13.95 -19.12
C ALA A 416 -2.48 -14.38 -19.66
N PRO A 417 -3.37 -13.46 -20.11
CA PRO A 417 -4.64 -13.85 -20.74
C PRO A 417 -4.47 -14.67 -22.03
N GLN A 418 -3.38 -14.44 -22.78
CA GLN A 418 -3.06 -15.18 -24.00
C GLN A 418 -2.12 -16.36 -23.73
N HIS A 419 -1.22 -16.20 -22.76
CA HIS A 419 -0.22 -17.19 -22.36
C HIS A 419 -0.29 -17.38 -20.85
N PRO A 420 -1.17 -18.27 -20.33
CA PRO A 420 -1.35 -18.46 -18.89
C PRO A 420 0.00 -18.60 -18.19
N ALA A 421 0.19 -17.83 -17.12
CA ALA A 421 1.49 -17.62 -16.48
C ALA A 421 1.41 -17.85 -14.96
N PRO A 422 2.52 -18.17 -14.29
CA PRO A 422 2.53 -18.28 -12.84
C PRO A 422 2.36 -16.92 -12.16
N ILE A 423 1.73 -16.92 -11.00
CA ILE A 423 1.71 -15.77 -10.09
C ILE A 423 3.00 -15.76 -9.29
N ARG A 424 3.56 -14.57 -9.11
CA ARG A 424 4.76 -14.36 -8.28
C ARG A 424 4.45 -13.46 -7.12
N ILE A 425 4.81 -13.91 -5.93
CA ILE A 425 4.75 -13.12 -4.69
C ILE A 425 6.19 -12.75 -4.33
N LEU A 426 6.46 -11.46 -4.19
CA LEU A 426 7.72 -10.91 -3.71
C LEU A 426 7.52 -10.51 -2.25
N ASP A 427 8.12 -11.28 -1.34
CA ASP A 427 8.03 -11.06 0.11
C ASP A 427 9.31 -10.37 0.61
N PHE A 428 9.19 -9.11 1.00
CA PHE A 428 10.27 -8.26 1.47
C PHE A 428 10.53 -8.41 2.98
N ASN A 429 9.87 -9.34 3.65
CA ASN A 429 10.04 -9.58 5.07
C ASN A 429 11.44 -10.10 5.43
N SER A 430 12.17 -9.33 6.22
CA SER A 430 13.54 -9.66 6.63
C SER A 430 13.65 -11.00 7.36
N ALA A 431 12.71 -11.33 8.25
CA ALA A 431 12.71 -12.61 8.97
C ALA A 431 12.43 -13.81 8.04
N THR A 432 11.60 -13.61 7.01
CA THR A 432 11.35 -14.61 5.96
C THR A 432 12.60 -14.82 5.10
N ILE A 433 13.27 -13.73 4.70
CA ILE A 433 14.51 -13.76 3.92
C ILE A 433 15.61 -14.52 4.70
N GLU A 434 15.83 -14.18 5.97
CA GLU A 434 16.80 -14.86 6.83
C GLU A 434 16.49 -16.36 6.98
N ALA A 435 15.22 -16.70 7.20
CA ALA A 435 14.80 -18.09 7.32
C ALA A 435 15.07 -18.90 6.04
N GLN A 436 14.82 -18.32 4.87
CA GLN A 436 15.07 -18.99 3.59
C GLN A 436 16.56 -19.09 3.25
N ARG A 437 17.36 -18.08 3.60
CA ARG A 437 18.83 -18.14 3.50
C ARG A 437 19.39 -19.28 4.35
N ALA A 438 18.92 -19.43 5.59
CA ALA A 438 19.40 -20.47 6.51
C ALA A 438 19.00 -21.89 6.07
N ARG A 439 17.83 -22.05 5.45
CA ARG A 439 17.33 -23.35 4.96
C ARG A 439 17.87 -23.74 3.59
N GLY A 440 18.36 -22.77 2.82
CA GLY A 440 18.76 -22.97 1.42
C GLY A 440 17.54 -23.20 0.54
N ALA A 441 16.73 -22.15 0.35
CA ALA A 441 15.51 -22.05 -0.48
C ALA A 441 15.15 -23.34 -1.26
N VAL A 442 14.07 -24.00 -0.82
CA VAL A 442 13.65 -25.30 -1.36
C VAL A 442 12.26 -25.17 -1.96
N ASP A 443 12.10 -25.68 -3.18
CA ASP A 443 10.80 -25.76 -3.85
C ASP A 443 9.80 -26.59 -3.04
N GLY A 444 8.61 -26.02 -2.87
CA GLY A 444 7.47 -26.70 -2.29
C GLY A 444 6.66 -27.48 -3.33
N PRO A 445 5.59 -28.17 -2.90
CA PRO A 445 4.69 -28.88 -3.82
C PRO A 445 3.95 -27.93 -4.78
N HIS A 446 3.59 -26.71 -4.34
CA HIS A 446 2.78 -25.77 -5.11
C HIS A 446 3.54 -24.53 -5.60
N ALA A 447 4.75 -24.28 -5.10
CA ALA A 447 5.56 -23.13 -5.48
C ALA A 447 7.03 -23.48 -5.62
N ALA A 448 7.73 -22.74 -6.48
CA ALA A 448 9.17 -22.60 -6.44
C ALA A 448 9.52 -21.39 -5.54
N VAL A 449 10.58 -21.52 -4.75
CA VAL A 449 10.99 -20.47 -3.80
C VAL A 449 12.45 -20.14 -4.00
N ARG A 450 12.79 -18.85 -4.14
CA ARG A 450 14.18 -18.39 -4.17
C ARG A 450 14.36 -17.10 -3.41
N VAL A 451 15.55 -16.90 -2.86
CA VAL A 451 15.97 -15.61 -2.32
C VAL A 451 16.61 -14.82 -3.44
N VAL A 452 16.11 -13.61 -3.70
CA VAL A 452 16.70 -12.70 -4.66
C VAL A 452 17.51 -11.66 -3.89
N GLU A 453 18.82 -11.72 -4.06
CA GLU A 453 19.80 -10.88 -3.36
C GLU A 453 20.00 -9.54 -4.07
N THR A 454 20.96 -8.74 -3.60
CA THR A 454 21.40 -7.49 -4.23
C THR A 454 21.61 -7.69 -5.74
N SER A 455 21.12 -6.73 -6.53
CA SER A 455 21.28 -6.74 -7.98
C SER A 455 21.79 -5.39 -8.47
N THR A 456 22.52 -5.44 -9.58
CA THR A 456 22.89 -4.27 -10.37
C THR A 456 22.31 -4.48 -11.77
N GLN A 457 21.49 -3.55 -12.22
CA GLN A 457 20.76 -3.64 -13.48
C GLN A 457 21.13 -2.47 -14.39
N SER A 458 21.31 -2.75 -15.69
CA SER A 458 21.38 -1.71 -16.71
C SER A 458 19.98 -1.54 -17.28
N LEU A 459 19.36 -0.41 -16.98
CA LEU A 459 18.02 -0.07 -17.46
C LEU A 459 18.16 1.02 -18.52
N ALA A 460 17.59 0.81 -19.72
CA ALA A 460 17.73 1.74 -20.84
C ALA A 460 17.20 3.15 -20.55
N ALA A 461 16.33 3.28 -19.55
CA ALA A 461 15.78 4.55 -19.09
C ALA A 461 16.82 5.45 -18.38
N PHE A 462 17.90 4.89 -17.83
CA PHE A 462 18.83 5.57 -16.93
C PHE A 462 20.25 5.61 -17.51
N ALA A 463 21.01 6.65 -17.18
CA ALA A 463 22.39 6.85 -17.62
C ALA A 463 23.38 5.97 -16.86
N GLU A 464 23.04 5.62 -15.62
CA GLU A 464 23.88 4.86 -14.71
C GLU A 464 23.37 3.43 -14.46
N LEU A 465 24.23 2.59 -13.87
CA LEU A 465 23.86 1.26 -13.43
C LEU A 465 23.09 1.36 -12.12
N ILE A 466 21.89 0.78 -12.11
CA ILE A 466 21.00 0.86 -10.96
C ILE A 466 21.32 -0.26 -9.98
N VAL A 467 21.77 0.11 -8.78
CA VAL A 467 22.01 -0.82 -7.67
C VAL A 467 20.76 -0.93 -6.81
N SER A 468 20.38 -2.15 -6.46
CA SER A 468 19.26 -2.47 -5.58
C SER A 468 19.71 -3.44 -4.51
N GLU A 469 19.79 -2.99 -3.25
CA GLU A 469 20.27 -3.80 -2.13
C GLU A 469 19.16 -4.39 -1.27
N VAL A 470 17.90 -3.99 -1.46
CA VAL A 470 16.77 -4.60 -0.74
C VAL A 470 16.51 -6.01 -1.30
N PRO A 471 16.75 -7.07 -0.51
CA PRO A 471 16.49 -8.44 -0.93
C PRO A 471 15.01 -8.78 -0.74
N TYR A 472 14.57 -9.86 -1.38
CA TYR A 472 13.24 -10.42 -1.16
C TYR A 472 13.22 -11.93 -1.37
N VAL A 473 12.20 -12.61 -0.85
CA VAL A 473 11.87 -13.99 -1.18
C VAL A 473 10.85 -13.99 -2.31
N GLU A 474 11.19 -14.64 -3.41
CA GLU A 474 10.27 -14.88 -4.52
C GLU A 474 9.59 -16.23 -4.36
N ILE A 475 8.26 -16.21 -4.37
CA ILE A 475 7.41 -17.40 -4.36
C ILE A 475 6.67 -17.43 -5.69
N THR A 476 7.01 -18.39 -6.55
CA THR A 476 6.42 -18.54 -7.89
C THR A 476 5.48 -19.73 -7.89
N SER A 477 4.19 -19.51 -8.19
CA SER A 477 3.23 -20.60 -8.28
C SER A 477 3.62 -21.59 -9.38
N LYS A 478 3.40 -22.89 -9.15
CA LYS A 478 3.54 -23.91 -10.21
C LYS A 478 2.31 -23.96 -11.11
N GLN A 479 1.15 -23.60 -10.58
CA GLN A 479 -0.05 -23.36 -11.36
C GLN A 479 0.12 -22.12 -12.24
N HIS A 480 -0.46 -22.17 -13.43
CA HIS A 480 -0.51 -21.06 -14.38
C HIS A 480 -1.94 -20.51 -14.42
N PHE A 481 -2.06 -19.20 -14.57
CA PHE A 481 -3.30 -18.46 -14.49
C PHE A 481 -3.43 -17.53 -15.71
N ASP A 482 -4.66 -17.36 -16.17
CA ASP A 482 -5.04 -16.51 -17.31
C ASP A 482 -5.60 -15.15 -16.87
N TYR A 483 -5.21 -14.70 -15.67
CA TYR A 483 -5.64 -13.41 -15.14
C TYR A 483 -5.01 -12.28 -15.95
N GLY A 484 -5.77 -11.22 -16.25
CA GLY A 484 -5.16 -10.03 -16.86
C GLY A 484 -4.46 -9.14 -15.82
N ALA A 485 -4.82 -9.29 -14.55
CA ALA A 485 -4.15 -8.63 -13.45
C ALA A 485 -4.32 -9.41 -12.15
N VAL A 486 -3.45 -9.11 -11.19
CA VAL A 486 -3.52 -9.62 -9.82
C VAL A 486 -3.52 -8.45 -8.85
N LEU A 487 -4.30 -8.59 -7.79
CA LEU A 487 -4.31 -7.69 -6.65
C LEU A 487 -3.98 -8.49 -5.38
N ILE A 488 -3.56 -7.81 -4.32
CA ILE A 488 -3.30 -8.43 -3.02
C ILE A 488 -3.88 -7.57 -1.90
N ASN A 489 -4.43 -8.24 -0.89
CA ASN A 489 -4.69 -7.65 0.42
C ASN A 489 -4.13 -8.56 1.51
N ASP A 490 -4.45 -8.26 2.77
CA ASP A 490 -3.83 -8.89 3.95
C ASP A 490 -3.97 -10.42 4.00
N ALA A 491 -5.02 -10.96 3.39
CA ALA A 491 -5.35 -12.39 3.46
C ALA A 491 -5.51 -13.06 2.09
N ASN A 492 -5.51 -12.30 0.99
CA ASN A 492 -5.88 -12.84 -0.32
C ASN A 492 -4.98 -12.35 -1.46
N VAL A 493 -4.81 -13.21 -2.46
CA VAL A 493 -4.46 -12.82 -3.84
C VAL A 493 -5.72 -12.86 -4.68
N ILE A 494 -5.98 -11.82 -5.45
CA ILE A 494 -7.21 -11.68 -6.25
C ILE A 494 -6.82 -11.60 -7.73
N GLY A 495 -7.21 -12.61 -8.51
CA GLY A 495 -7.05 -12.62 -9.96
C GLY A 495 -8.22 -11.93 -10.65
N ALA A 496 -7.96 -10.86 -11.41
CA ALA A 496 -8.96 -10.18 -12.21
C ALA A 496 -8.98 -10.75 -13.63
N ARG A 497 -10.16 -11.15 -14.11
CA ARG A 497 -10.40 -11.50 -15.51
C ARG A 497 -11.18 -10.40 -16.20
N PHE A 498 -10.70 -10.01 -17.37
CA PHE A 498 -11.36 -9.00 -18.19
C PHE A 498 -12.24 -9.66 -19.24
N GLY A 499 -13.42 -9.07 -19.45
CA GLY A 499 -14.22 -9.30 -20.65
C GLY A 499 -13.74 -8.40 -21.78
N ASP A 500 -14.67 -7.94 -22.63
CA ASP A 500 -14.33 -7.10 -23.79
C ASP A 500 -13.63 -5.79 -23.41
N ARG A 501 -14.03 -5.15 -22.30
CA ARG A 501 -13.55 -3.81 -21.90
C ARG A 501 -13.41 -3.56 -20.41
N THR A 502 -13.91 -4.46 -19.57
CA THR A 502 -14.06 -4.26 -18.13
C THR A 502 -13.79 -5.56 -17.39
N VAL A 503 -13.60 -5.48 -16.08
CA VAL A 503 -13.50 -6.69 -15.24
C VAL A 503 -14.81 -7.45 -15.30
N ALA A 504 -14.74 -8.75 -15.61
CA ALA A 504 -15.88 -9.64 -15.70
C ALA A 504 -16.04 -10.50 -14.45
N SER A 505 -14.92 -10.89 -13.83
CA SER A 505 -14.93 -11.66 -12.58
C SER A 505 -13.62 -11.48 -11.81
N LEU A 506 -13.70 -11.75 -10.51
CA LEU A 506 -12.57 -11.81 -9.61
C LEU A 506 -12.48 -13.24 -9.04
N GLU A 507 -11.31 -13.85 -9.10
CA GLU A 507 -11.03 -15.12 -8.42
C GLU A 507 -10.16 -14.85 -7.20
N VAL A 508 -10.70 -15.14 -6.01
CA VAL A 508 -10.04 -14.83 -4.74
C VAL A 508 -9.38 -16.10 -4.20
N LEU A 509 -8.06 -16.07 -4.05
CA LEU A 509 -7.23 -17.08 -3.41
C LEU A 509 -6.96 -16.66 -1.97
N HIS A 510 -7.62 -17.30 -1.00
CA HIS A 510 -7.53 -16.93 0.42
C HIS A 510 -6.45 -17.73 1.14
N PHE A 511 -5.46 -17.07 1.75
CA PHE A 511 -4.31 -17.70 2.41
C PHE A 511 -4.41 -17.78 3.93
N GLY A 512 -5.23 -16.91 4.53
CA GLY A 512 -5.43 -16.85 5.99
C GLY A 512 -5.18 -15.45 6.54
#